data_AF-A0A3D4B0Y0-F1
#
_entry.id   AF-A0A3D4B0Y0-F1
#
_cell.length_a   1.000
_cell.length_b   1.000
_cell.length_c   1.000
_cell.angle_alpha   90.00
_cell.angle_beta   90.00
_cell.angle_gamma   90.00
#
_symmetry.space_group_name_H-M   'P 1'
#
loop_
_entity.id
_entity.type
_entity.pdbx_description
1 polymer ?
#
loop_
_entity_poly.entity_id
_entity_poly.type
_entity_poly.pdbx_seq_one_letter_code
_entity_poly.pdbx_strand_id
1 'polypeptide(L)' 'MSIGVISDTHGLLRTEAVAALAGSELIIHAGDVGDPDILETLE' A
#
# COMPACT_ATOMS: atom_id res chain seq x y z
N MET A 1 9.95 -0.83 14.84
CA MET A 1 8.96 -1.72 14.22
C MET A 1 7.69 -0.95 13.93
N SER A 2 7.58 -0.35 12.74
CA SER A 2 6.37 0.28 12.20
C SER A 2 5.72 -0.63 11.17
N ILE A 3 4.39 -0.74 11.23
CA ILE A 3 3.60 -1.47 10.24
C ILE A 3 2.65 -0.47 9.57
N GLY A 4 2.80 -0.31 8.26
CA GLY A 4 1.88 0.43 7.41
C GLY A 4 0.70 -0.45 7.03
N VAL A 5 -0.51 0.10 7.06
CA VAL A 5 -1.73 -0.64 6.67
C VAL A 5 -2.53 0.19 5.68
N ILE A 6 -2.91 -0.44 4.58
CA ILE A 6 -3.75 0.13 3.53
C ILE A 6 -4.80 -0.91 3.10
N SER A 7 -5.92 -0.48 2.55
CA SER A 7 -7.00 -1.36 2.08
C SER A 7 -7.73 -0.71 0.93
N ASP A 8 -8.42 -1.52 0.13
CA ASP A 8 -9.44 -1.08 -0.82
C ASP A 8 -8.92 -0.06 -1.83
N THR A 9 -7.74 -0.33 -2.37
CA THR A 9 -7.15 0.51 -3.42
C THR A 9 -7.90 0.34 -4.75
N HIS A 10 -8.59 -0.79 -4.97
CA HIS A 10 -9.38 -1.06 -6.18
C HIS A 10 -8.60 -0.79 -7.48
N GLY A 11 -7.32 -1.15 -7.51
CA GLY A 11 -6.44 -0.88 -8.67
C GLY A 11 -5.94 0.57 -8.78
N LEU A 12 -6.24 1.44 -7.81
CA LEU A 12 -5.75 2.81 -7.75
C LEU A 12 -4.95 3.08 -6.46
N LEU A 13 -3.63 3.11 -6.59
CA LEU A 13 -2.75 3.60 -5.54
C LEU A 13 -2.44 5.08 -5.73
N ARG A 14 -2.80 5.90 -4.73
CA ARG A 14 -2.52 7.35 -4.74
C ARG A 14 -1.11 7.63 -4.22
N THR A 15 -0.40 8.58 -4.83
CA THR A 15 0.94 9.02 -4.42
C THR A 15 1.04 9.45 -2.97
N GLU A 16 -0.02 10.04 -2.43
CA GLU A 16 -0.11 10.47 -1.03
C GLU A 16 -0.12 9.27 -0.07
N ALA A 17 -0.71 8.15 -0.49
CA ALA A 17 -0.71 6.92 0.30
C ALA A 17 0.69 6.29 0.33
N VAL A 18 1.40 6.31 -0.80
CA VAL A 18 2.81 5.89 -0.86
C VAL A 18 3.67 6.73 0.08
N ALA A 19 3.54 8.05 0.01
CA ALA A 19 4.27 8.97 0.88
C ALA A 19 3.96 8.76 2.37
N ALA A 20 2.70 8.43 2.72
CA ALA A 20 2.29 8.15 4.09
C ALA A 20 2.84 6.82 4.62
N LEU A 21 3.04 5.83 3.75
CA LEU A 21 3.55 4.51 4.11
C LEU A 21 5.08 4.42 4.03
N ALA A 22 5.75 5.40 3.43
CA ALA A 22 7.19 5.45 3.28
C ALA A 22 7.92 5.28 4.63
N GLY A 23 8.88 4.35 4.66
CA GLY A 23 9.64 4.02 5.88
C GLY A 23 8.94 3.05 6.83
N SER A 24 7.80 2.47 6.46
CA SER A 24 7.24 1.32 7.16
C SER A 24 8.15 0.10 7.00
N GLU A 25 8.41 -0.64 8.08
CA GLU A 25 9.21 -1.87 8.02
C GLU A 25 8.43 -3.04 7.40
N LEU A 26 7.10 -2.97 7.46
CA LEU A 26 6.19 -3.91 6.83
C LEU A 26 4.95 -3.14 6.38
N ILE A 27 4.44 -3.46 5.19
CA ILE A 27 3.15 -2.94 4.70
C ILE A 27 2.18 -4.12 4.55
N ILE A 28 0.95 -3.94 5.04
CA ILE A 28 -0.13 -4.91 4.90
C ILE A 28 -1.25 -4.26 4.07
N HIS A 29 -1.58 -4.90 2.96
CA HIS A 29 -2.80 -4.59 2.20
C HIS A 29 -3.95 -5.46 2.71
N ALA A 30 -4.98 -4.86 3.31
CA ALA A 30 -5.99 -5.55 4.11
C ALA A 30 -7.34 -5.80 3.41
N GLY A 31 -7.42 -5.62 2.09
CA GLY A 31 -8.65 -5.83 1.31
C GLY A 31 -8.54 -5.23 -0.08
N ASP A 32 -9.34 -5.72 -1.03
CA ASP A 32 -9.49 -5.29 -2.44
C ASP A 32 -8.31 -4.52 -3.06
N VAL A 33 -7.24 -5.26 -3.38
CA VAL A 33 -6.08 -4.73 -4.11
C VAL A 33 -6.48 -4.34 -5.54
N GLY A 34 -7.37 -5.11 -6.17
CA GLY A 34 -7.70 -4.97 -7.59
C GLY A 34 -6.54 -5.38 -8.51
N ASP A 35 -5.58 -4.47 -8.70
CA ASP A 35 -4.42 -4.64 -9.59
C ASP A 35 -3.17 -5.07 -8.80
N PRO A 36 -2.58 -6.25 -9.04
CA PRO A 36 -1.41 -6.72 -8.31
C PRO A 36 -0.17 -5.80 -8.45
N ASP A 37 -0.07 -4.99 -9.52
CA ASP A 37 1.06 -4.07 -9.74
C ASP A 37 1.15 -2.98 -8.65
N ILE A 38 0.07 -2.77 -7.89
CA ILE A 38 0.06 -1.90 -6.71
C ILE A 38 1.06 -2.36 -5.65
N LEU A 39 1.24 -3.67 -5.51
CA LEU A 39 2.17 -4.21 -4.52
C LEU A 39 3.62 -3.90 -4.90
N GLU A 40 3.95 -3.92 -6.20
CA GLU A 40 5.27 -3.50 -6.70
C GLU A 40 5.53 -2.02 -6.46
N THR A 41 4.49 -1.18 -6.48
CA THR A 41 4.61 0.26 -6.20
C THR A 41 4.83 0.56 -4.71
N LEU A 42 4.54 -0.39 -3.82
CA LEU A 42 4.71 -0.29 -2.37
C LEU A 42 6.04 -0.87 -1.85
N GLU A 43 6.84 -1.54 -2.71
CA GLU A 43 8.22 -1.95 -2.41
C GLU A 43 9.17 -0.75 -2.26
#